data_AF-A0A9P0KWY4-F1
#
_entry.id   AF-A0A9P0KWY4-F1
#
_cell.length_a   1.000
_cell.length_b   1.000
_cell.length_c   1.000
_cell.angle_alpha   90.00
_cell.angle_beta   90.00
_cell.angle_gamma   90.00
#
_symmetry.space_group_name_H-M   'P 1'
#
loop_
_entity.id
_entity.type
_entity.pdbx_description
1 polymer ?
#
loop_
_entity_poly.entity_id
_entity_poly.type
_entity_poly.pdbx_seq_one_letter_code
_entity_poly.pdbx_strand_id
1 'polypeptide(L)'
;MLEYASYVVPKSEDGYRNIICLFIEENVPHHTFPLPSERNIHAIRGIPASTAEQEIKEELEQKGYTPLHVLRLKRKAACPCLWWW
;
A
#
# COMPACT_ATOMS: atom_id res chain seq x y z
N MET A 1 -11.74 -23.76 -4.97
CA MET A 1 -10.92 -24.05 -3.78
C MET A 1 -9.59 -23.37 -4.01
N LEU A 2 -9.29 -22.28 -3.30
CA LEU A 2 -7.97 -21.65 -3.37
C LEU A 2 -7.07 -22.41 -2.39
N GLU A 3 -6.15 -23.21 -2.92
CA GLU A 3 -5.09 -23.88 -2.14
C GLU A 3 -4.06 -22.83 -1.71
N TYR A 4 -4.29 -22.14 -0.61
CA TYR A 4 -3.23 -21.35 0.03
C TYR A 4 -2.35 -22.33 0.82
N ALA A 5 -1.27 -22.79 0.19
CA ALA A 5 -0.45 -23.90 0.67
C ALA A 5 0.42 -23.58 1.90
N SER A 6 0.58 -22.31 2.29
CA SER A 6 1.39 -21.91 3.45
C SER A 6 1.04 -20.50 3.95
N TYR A 7 1.05 -20.29 5.26
CA TYR A 7 0.87 -18.98 5.90
C TYR A 7 2.13 -18.60 6.68
N VAL A 8 2.62 -17.38 6.46
CA VAL A 8 3.84 -16.86 7.10
C VAL A 8 3.44 -15.85 8.18
N VAL A 9 3.84 -16.11 9.43
CA VAL A 9 3.64 -15.19 10.56
C VAL A 9 4.98 -14.56 10.93
N PRO A 10 5.23 -13.29 10.58
CA PRO A 10 6.40 -12.58 11.03
C PRO A 10 6.37 -12.33 12.54
N LYS A 11 7.55 -12.22 13.14
CA LYS A 11 7.71 -11.98 14.59
C LYS A 11 7.61 -10.51 14.99
N SER A 12 7.63 -9.59 14.03
CA SER A 12 7.58 -8.14 14.25
C SER A 12 6.91 -7.42 13.09
N GLU A 13 6.47 -6.18 13.32
CA GLU A 13 5.90 -5.31 12.27
C GLU A 13 6.92 -5.00 11.16
N ASP A 14 8.18 -4.74 11.52
CA ASP A 14 9.26 -4.55 10.54
C ASP A 14 9.49 -5.82 9.72
N GLY A 15 9.42 -6.99 10.36
CA GLY A 15 9.51 -8.28 9.67
C GLY A 15 8.37 -8.49 8.68
N TYR A 16 7.15 -8.07 9.04
CA TYR A 16 6.00 -8.09 8.14
C TYR A 16 6.24 -7.25 6.88
N ARG A 17 6.68 -6.01 7.06
CA ARG A 17 6.96 -5.08 5.96
C ARG A 17 8.07 -5.60 5.04
N ASN A 18 9.15 -6.13 5.60
CA ASN A 18 10.27 -6.67 4.83
C ASN A 18 9.85 -7.88 3.97
N ILE A 19 9.02 -8.78 4.51
CA ILE A 19 8.49 -9.94 3.77
C ILE A 19 7.59 -9.48 2.62
N ILE A 20 6.75 -8.46 2.85
CA ILE A 20 5.91 -7.87 1.78
C ILE A 20 6.79 -7.29 0.67
N CYS A 21 7.80 -6.49 1.02
CA CYS A 21 8.73 -5.94 0.05
C CYS A 21 9.38 -7.04 -0.79
N LEU A 22 9.85 -8.12 -0.15
CA LEU A 22 10.44 -9.27 -0.84
C LEU A 22 9.44 -9.94 -1.80
N PHE A 23 8.19 -10.14 -1.39
CA PHE A 23 7.16 -10.71 -2.28
C PHE A 23 6.79 -9.80 -3.45
N ILE A 24 6.87 -8.48 -3.27
CA ILE A 24 6.68 -7.51 -4.36
C ILE A 24 7.87 -7.58 -5.33
N GLU A 25 9.10 -7.58 -4.80
CA GLU A 25 10.34 -7.65 -5.61
C GLU A 25 10.42 -8.95 -6.41
N GLU A 26 10.06 -10.08 -5.81
CA GLU A 26 10.04 -11.39 -6.47
C GLU A 26 8.76 -11.67 -7.25
N ASN A 27 7.81 -10.72 -7.27
CA ASN A 27 6.53 -10.81 -7.99
C ASN A 27 5.71 -12.05 -7.59
N VAL A 28 5.77 -12.43 -6.32
CA VAL A 28 5.06 -13.57 -5.74
C VAL A 28 3.60 -13.16 -5.49
N PRO A 29 2.58 -13.92 -5.95
CA PRO A 29 1.19 -13.63 -5.65
C PRO A 29 0.92 -13.75 -4.14
N HIS A 30 0.45 -12.69 -3.50
CA HIS A 30 0.20 -12.66 -2.07
C HIS A 30 -0.98 -11.77 -1.70
N HIS A 31 -1.58 -12.05 -0.53
CA HIS A 31 -2.59 -11.21 0.11
C HIS A 31 -2.05 -10.69 1.45
N THR A 32 -2.24 -9.40 1.70
CA THR A 32 -1.78 -8.73 2.93
C THR A 32 -2.94 -8.09 3.66
N PHE A 33 -2.81 -8.00 4.98
CA PHE A 33 -3.75 -7.32 5.85
C PHE A 33 -3.02 -6.12 6.48
N PRO A 34 -3.66 -4.96 6.59
CA PRO A 34 -3.04 -3.80 7.24
C PRO A 34 -2.72 -4.12 8.70
N LEU A 35 -1.52 -3.73 9.14
CA LEU A 35 -1.07 -3.89 10.52
C LEU A 35 -2.01 -3.14 11.48
N PRO A 36 -2.19 -3.60 12.74
CA PRO A 36 -3.00 -2.88 13.72
C PRO A 36 -2.57 -1.41 13.90
N SER A 37 -1.26 -1.15 13.86
CA SER A 37 -0.66 0.18 13.91
C SER A 37 -1.01 1.05 12.69
N GLU A 38 -1.33 0.43 11.55
CA GLU A 38 -1.70 1.10 10.30
C GLU A 38 -3.22 1.23 10.12
N ARG A 39 -4.04 0.46 10.87
CA ARG A 39 -5.51 0.52 10.79
C ARG A 39 -6.09 1.88 11.15
N ASN A 40 -5.37 2.70 11.90
CA ASN A 40 -5.78 4.06 12.28
C ASN A 40 -5.28 5.14 11.29
N ILE A 41 -4.45 4.77 10.31
CA ILE A 41 -3.89 5.70 9.33
C ILE A 41 -4.78 5.67 8.09
N HIS A 42 -5.73 6.59 8.02
CA HIS A 42 -6.56 6.75 6.84
C HIS A 42 -5.76 7.39 5.70
N ALA A 43 -5.80 6.78 4.52
CA ALA A 43 -5.21 7.38 3.33
C ALA A 43 -5.90 8.71 2.98
N ILE A 44 -5.12 9.78 2.81
CA ILE A 44 -5.61 11.09 2.38
C ILE A 44 -5.91 11.03 0.88
N ARG A 45 -7.17 11.22 0.50
CA ARG A 45 -7.66 11.22 -0.88
C ARG A 45 -8.06 12.62 -1.32
N GLY A 46 -8.05 12.88 -2.62
CA GLY A 46 -8.48 14.16 -3.20
C GLY A 46 -7.35 15.04 -3.75
N ILE A 47 -6.12 14.54 -3.77
CA ILE A 47 -5.00 15.24 -4.42
C ILE A 47 -5.22 15.20 -5.94
N PRO A 48 -5.17 16.36 -6.64
CA PRO A 48 -5.45 16.43 -8.06
C PRO A 48 -4.45 15.60 -8.87
N ALA A 49 -4.96 15.00 -9.95
CA ALA A 49 -4.15 14.21 -10.87
C ALA A 49 -3.17 15.07 -11.70
N SER A 50 -3.15 16.38 -11.52
CA SER A 50 -2.19 17.24 -12.21
C SER A 50 -0.86 17.35 -11.45
N THR A 51 -0.86 17.13 -10.12
CA THR A 51 0.34 17.25 -9.29
C THR A 51 1.16 15.97 -9.35
N ALA A 52 2.48 16.06 -9.53
CA ALA A 52 3.34 14.87 -9.53
C ALA A 52 3.47 14.28 -8.12
N GLU A 53 3.67 12.96 -8.01
CA GLU A 53 3.89 12.28 -6.71
C GLU A 53 5.09 12.87 -5.96
N GLN A 54 6.14 13.23 -6.70
CA GLN A 54 7.36 13.80 -6.17
C GLN A 54 7.15 15.23 -5.64
N GLU A 55 6.39 16.06 -6.35
CA GLU A 55 6.02 17.41 -5.89
C GLU A 55 5.22 17.34 -4.58
N ILE A 56 4.27 16.40 -4.47
CA ILE A 56 3.49 16.18 -3.25
C ILE A 56 4.41 15.81 -2.09
N LYS A 57 5.38 14.92 -2.33
CA LYS A 57 6.33 14.50 -1.31
C LYS A 57 7.19 15.67 -0.84
N GLU A 58 7.76 16.42 -1.77
CA GLU A 58 8.63 17.57 -1.49
C GLU A 58 7.88 18.68 -0.74
N GLU A 59 6.64 19.01 -1.12
CA GLU A 59 5.82 19.99 -0.41
C GLU A 59 5.50 19.56 1.03
N LEU A 60 5.19 18.27 1.23
CA LEU A 60 4.89 17.74 2.55
C LEU A 60 6.14 17.76 3.44
N GLU A 61 7.30 17.39 2.90
CA GLU A 61 8.58 17.45 3.59
C GLU A 61 8.97 18.89 3.94
N GLN A 62 8.78 19.85 3.02
CA GLN A 62 9.00 21.28 3.29
C GLN A 62 8.10 21.84 4.40
N LYS A 63 6.88 21.31 4.51
CA LYS A 63 5.94 21.66 5.60
C LYS A 63 6.23 20.91 6.91
N GLY A 64 7.26 20.06 6.94
CA GLY A 64 7.69 19.31 8.12
C GLY A 64 6.95 17.99 8.35
N TYR A 65 6.18 17.51 7.37
CA TYR A 65 5.54 16.21 7.42
C TYR A 65 6.43 15.16 6.75
N THR A 66 6.41 13.93 7.28
CA THR A 66 7.16 12.79 6.72
C THR A 66 6.18 11.77 6.15
N PRO A 67 5.73 11.93 4.90
CA PRO A 67 4.84 10.96 4.27
C PRO A 67 5.56 9.63 4.09
N LEU A 68 4.94 8.53 4.55
CA LEU A 68 5.50 7.18 4.39
C LEU A 68 5.55 6.78 2.91
N HIS A 69 4.43 6.95 2.20
CA HIS A 69 4.31 6.68 0.77
C HIS A 69 3.31 7.65 0.13
N VAL A 70 3.65 8.17 -1.05
CA VAL A 70 2.73 8.89 -1.94
C VAL A 70 2.46 7.97 -3.12
N LEU A 71 1.24 7.41 -3.19
CA LEU A 71 0.85 6.47 -4.23
C LEU A 71 -0.28 7.06 -5.08
N ARG A 72 -0.07 7.16 -6.39
CA ARG A 72 -1.15 7.48 -7.33
C ARG A 72 -1.96 6.23 -7.61
N LEU A 73 -3.15 6.18 -7.04
CA LEU A 73 -4.14 5.17 -7.41
C LEU A 73 -4.66 5.48 -8.82
N LYS A 74 -4.15 4.76 -9.83
CA LYS A 74 -4.84 4.68 -11.12
C LYS A 74 -6.16 3.96 -10.88
N ARG A 75 -7.29 4.64 -11.11
CA ARG A 75 -8.55 3.92 -11.29
C ARG A 75 -8.30 2.95 -12.44
N LYS A 76 -8.30 1.64 -12.17
CA LYS A 76 -8.49 0.68 -13.27
C LYS A 76 -9.78 1.12 -13.95
N ALA A 77 -9.71 1.39 -15.25
CA ALA A 77 -10.90 1.51 -16.09
C ALA A 77 -11.80 0.34 -15.70
N ALA A 78 -13.05 0.63 -15.37
CA ALA A 78 -13.97 -0.31 -14.75
C ALA A 78 -13.92 -1.68 -15.45
N CYS A 79 -13.16 -2.62 -14.89
CA CYS A 79 -13.48 -4.03 -15.07
C CYS A 79 -14.72 -4.23 -14.19
N PRO A 80 -15.90 -4.53 -14.74
CA PRO A 80 -17.16 -4.56 -13.99
C PRO A 80 -17.24 -5.65 -12.91
N CYS A 81 -16.19 -6.45 -12.71
CA CYS A 81 -16.26 -7.72 -11.99
C CYS A 81 -15.73 -7.71 -10.55
N LEU A 82 -15.22 -6.60 -10.01
CA LEU A 82 -14.71 -6.58 -8.64
C LEU A 82 -15.28 -5.40 -7.84
N TRP A 83 -16.60 -5.42 -7.70
CA TRP A 83 -17.17 -5.14 -6.39
C TRP A 83 -16.89 -6.37 -5.52
N TRP A 84 -16.73 -6.16 -4.22
CA TRP A 84 -16.55 -7.13 -3.15
C TRP A 84 -15.15 -7.22 -2.51
N TRP A 85 -15.00 -6.37 -1.49
CA TRP A 85 -14.27 -6.49 -0.20
C TRP A 85 -12.74 -6.61 -0.21
#